data_AF-A0A949AWR4-F1
#
_entry.id   AF-A0A949AWR4-F1
#
_cell.length_a   1.000
_cell.length_b   1.000
_cell.length_c   1.000
_cell.angle_alpha   90.00
_cell.angle_beta   90.00
_cell.angle_gamma   90.00
#
_symmetry.space_group_name_H-M   'P 1'
#
loop_
_entity.id
_entity.type
_entity.pdbx_description
1 polymer ?
#
loop_
_entity_poly.entity_id
_entity_poly.type
_entity_poly.pdbx_seq_one_letter_code
_entity_poly.pdbx_strand_id
1 'polypeptide(L)' 'MMSNTDKKVCPECNGEKVIQGTCECNSEWRGSKTGDDWNDCQCAPQVTCPMCKGTGFVESL' A
#
# COMPACT_ATOMS: atom_id res chain seq x y z
N MET A 1 -11.15 -15.14 33.56
CA MET A 1 -10.03 -14.36 32.98
C MET A 1 -9.62 -15.08 31.70
N MET A 2 -9.92 -14.55 30.51
CA MET A 2 -9.36 -15.08 29.25
C MET A 2 -9.61 -14.07 28.13
N SER A 3 -8.60 -13.29 27.73
CA SER A 3 -8.65 -12.49 26.49
C SER A 3 -7.24 -12.15 26.02
N ASN A 4 -6.36 -13.14 25.88
CA ASN A 4 -5.22 -12.99 24.96
C ASN A 4 -5.72 -13.42 23.58
N THR A 5 -6.38 -12.50 22.88
CA THR A 5 -6.36 -12.54 21.42
C THR A 5 -4.94 -12.19 21.00
N ASP A 6 -4.13 -13.21 20.72
CA ASP A 6 -2.80 -13.09 20.13
C ASP A 6 -2.92 -12.49 18.72
N LYS A 7 -3.15 -11.18 18.66
CA LYS A 7 -3.17 -10.40 17.43
C LYS A 7 -1.72 -10.24 16.98
N LYS A 8 -1.35 -10.94 15.92
CA LYS A 8 -0.03 -10.82 15.32
C LYS A 8 -0.03 -9.60 14.40
N VAL A 9 1.08 -8.84 14.40
CA VAL A 9 1.26 -7.73 13.43
C VAL A 9 1.11 -8.30 12.02
N CYS A 10 0.31 -7.65 11.19
CA CYS A 10 0.10 -8.08 9.82
C CYS A 10 1.44 -8.02 9.06
N PRO A 11 1.97 -9.16 8.57
CA PRO A 11 3.27 -9.20 7.91
C PRO A 11 3.25 -8.57 6.52
N GLU A 12 2.08 -8.45 5.89
CA GLU A 12 1.93 -7.87 4.55
C GLU A 12 2.15 -6.36 4.57
N CYS A 13 1.51 -5.66 5.51
CA CYS A 13 1.64 -4.21 5.66
C CYS A 13 2.53 -3.80 6.84
N ASN A 14 3.14 -4.75 7.56
CA ASN A 14 3.92 -4.50 8.78
C ASN A 14 3.21 -3.61 9.83
N GLY A 15 1.88 -3.70 9.91
CA GLY A 15 1.08 -2.85 10.80
C GLY A 15 0.67 -1.48 10.24
N GLU A 16 1.10 -1.11 9.03
CA GLU A 16 0.74 0.18 8.38
C GLU A 16 -0.71 0.29 7.92
N LYS A 17 -1.46 -0.83 7.92
CA LYS A 17 -2.88 -0.92 7.53
C LYS A 17 -3.16 -0.69 6.04
N VAL A 18 -2.22 -0.10 5.32
CA VAL A 18 -2.25 0.13 3.88
C VAL A 18 -1.01 -0.47 3.24
N ILE A 19 -1.13 -0.80 1.95
CA ILE A 19 0.00 -1.11 1.09
C ILE A 19 0.30 0.15 0.30
N GLN A 20 1.53 0.65 0.50
CA GLN A 20 2.03 1.82 -0.22
C GLN A 20 2.02 1.53 -1.71
N GLY A 21 1.45 2.46 -2.47
CA GLY A 21 1.52 2.39 -3.92
C GLY A 21 2.94 2.68 -4.40
N THR A 22 3.34 2.07 -5.49
CA THR A 22 4.64 2.31 -6.11
C THR A 22 4.50 3.32 -7.24
N CYS A 23 5.44 4.24 -7.35
CA CYS A 23 5.58 5.12 -8.50
C CYS A 23 6.61 4.53 -9.46
N GLU A 24 6.19 4.24 -10.69
CA GLU A 24 7.09 3.86 -11.77
C GLU A 24 7.24 5.03 -12.73
N CYS A 25 8.47 5.49 -12.91
CA CYS A 25 8.82 6.55 -13.83
C CYS A 25 9.52 5.95 -15.05
N ASN A 26 8.94 6.12 -16.24
CA ASN A 26 9.49 5.58 -17.47
C ASN A 26 9.48 6.64 -18.56
N SER A 27 10.65 6.91 -19.14
CA SER A 27 10.80 7.85 -20.26
C SER A 27 10.08 7.40 -21.54
N GLU A 28 9.72 6.13 -21.66
CA GLU A 28 8.90 5.60 -22.77
C GLU A 28 7.42 5.95 -22.59
N TRP A 29 6.99 6.31 -21.38
CA TRP A 29 5.62 6.71 -21.05
C TRP A 29 5.39 8.22 -21.14
N ARG A 30 6.37 8.95 -21.67
CA ARG A 30 6.25 10.34 -22.11
C ARG A 30 5.03 10.46 -23.03
N GLY A 31 3.89 10.84 -22.46
CA GLY A 31 2.66 11.11 -23.20
C GLY A 31 2.68 12.49 -23.86
N SER A 32 1.54 13.17 -23.90
CA SER A 32 1.48 14.58 -24.30
C SER A 32 1.84 15.50 -23.14
N LYS A 33 2.64 16.55 -23.41
CA LYS A 33 3.06 17.55 -22.40
C LYS A 33 1.83 18.13 -21.71
N THR A 34 1.70 17.94 -20.40
CA THR A 34 0.62 18.53 -19.60
C THR A 34 1.19 19.71 -18.83
N GLY A 35 1.05 20.93 -19.35
CA GLY A 35 1.69 22.13 -18.76
C GLY A 35 3.18 22.23 -19.09
N ASP A 36 4.02 22.49 -18.09
CA ASP A 36 5.49 22.59 -18.24
C ASP A 36 6.28 21.34 -17.81
N ASP A 37 5.61 20.36 -17.20
CA ASP A 37 6.23 19.14 -16.70
C ASP A 37 5.90 17.92 -17.58
N TRP A 38 6.90 17.07 -17.80
CA TRP A 38 6.70 15.74 -18.38
C TRP A 38 6.32 14.81 -17.24
N ASN A 39 5.04 14.40 -17.17
CA ASN A 39 4.65 13.40 -16.19
C ASN A 39 4.98 12.00 -16.72
N ASP A 40 6.23 11.60 -16.50
CA ASP A 40 6.77 10.28 -16.86
C ASP A 40 6.46 9.23 -15.80
N CYS A 41 5.91 9.66 -14.66
CA CYS A 41 5.70 8.86 -13.46
C CYS A 41 4.23 8.47 -13.30
N GLN A 42 3.96 7.17 -13.30
CA GLN A 42 2.66 6.61 -12.98
C GLN A 42 2.73 6.02 -11.57
N CYS A 43 1.98 6.63 -10.65
CA CYS A 43 1.90 6.18 -9.26
C CYS A 43 0.65 5.34 -9.04
N ALA A 44 0.85 4.10 -8.61
CA ALA A 44 -0.23 3.32 -8.03
C ALA A 44 -0.71 4.03 -6.75
N PRO A 45 -2.03 4.12 -6.50
CA PRO A 45 -2.53 4.64 -5.24
C PRO A 45 -2.21 3.66 -4.10
N GLN A 46 -2.12 4.18 -2.88
CA GLN A 46 -2.13 3.32 -1.70
C GLN A 46 -3.47 2.56 -1.63
N VAL A 47 -3.41 1.30 -1.24
CA VAL A 47 -4.61 0.46 -1.06
C VAL A 47 -4.70 -0.04 0.36
N THR A 48 -5.91 -0.20 0.89
CA THR A 48 -6.10 -0.83 2.21
C THR A 48 -5.58 -2.26 2.16
N CYS A 49 -4.76 -2.65 3.15
CA CYS A 49 -4.17 -3.98 3.19
C CYS A 49 -5.28 -5.04 3.25
N PRO A 50 -5.43 -5.90 2.23
CA PRO A 50 -6.52 -6.88 2.16
C PRO A 50 -6.40 -7.97 3.23
N MET A 51 -5.19 -8.31 3.67
CA MET A 51 -4.96 -9.34 4.68
C MET A 51 -5.48 -8.93 6.06
N CYS A 52 -5.13 -7.73 6.53
CA CYS A 52 -5.62 -7.23 7.82
C CYS A 52 -6.89 -6.38 7.71
N LYS A 53 -7.36 -6.10 6.48
CA LYS A 53 -8.52 -5.24 6.19
C LYS A 53 -8.42 -3.86 6.87
N GLY A 54 -7.21 -3.30 6.92
CA GLY A 54 -6.95 -2.00 7.54
C GLY A 54 -6.84 -2.02 9.08
N THR A 55 -6.84 -3.19 9.72
CA THR A 55 -6.66 -3.28 11.18
C THR A 55 -5.19 -3.20 11.59
N GLY A 56 -4.26 -3.61 10.72
CA GLY A 56 -2.82 -3.70 11.00
C GLY A 56 -2.41 -5.00 11.71
N PHE A 57 -3.37 -5.87 12.02
CA PHE A 57 -3.14 -7.12 12.74
C PHE A 57 -3.90 -8.28 12.08
N VAL A 58 -3.40 -9.48 12.24
CA VAL A 58 -4.07 -10.73 11.85
C VAL A 58 -4.34 -11.55 13.11
N GLU A 59 -5.48 -12.22 13.17
CA GLU A 59 -5.73 -13.19 14.23
C GLU A 59 -4.82 -14.40 14.01
N SER A 60 -4.03 -14.73 15.02
CA SER A 60 -3.28 -15.99 15.06
C SER A 60 -4.28 -17.08 15.45
N LEU A 61 -4.68 -17.91 14.48
CA LEU A 61 -5.49 -19.11 14.71
C LEU A 61 -4.68 -20.20 15.42
#